data_AF-A0A7V9G3Z4-F1
#
_entry.id   AF-A0A7V9G3Z4-F1
#
_cell.length_a   1.000
_cell.length_b   1.000
_cell.length_c   1.000
_cell.angle_alpha   90.00
_cell.angle_beta   90.00
_cell.angle_gamma   90.00
#
_symmetry.space_group_name_H-M   'P 1'
#
loop_
_entity.id
_entity.type
_entity.pdbx_description
1 polymer ?
#
loop_
_entity_poly.entity_id
_entity_poly.type
_entity_poly.pdbx_seq_one_letter_code
_entity_poly.pdbx_strand_id
1 'polypeptide(L)' 'MAKNERTSKSVAAKASKVLKDPKSSKAMKSIAASALTQTSDRKKRK' A
#
# COMPACT_ATOMS: atom_id res chain seq x y z
N MET A 1 9.98 -20.87 0.19
CA MET A 1 8.71 -20.15 -0.08
C MET A 1 8.70 -18.89 0.78
N ALA A 2 8.52 -17.71 0.20
CA ALA A 2 8.52 -16.45 0.96
C ALA A 2 7.41 -16.46 2.02
N LYS A 3 7.70 -15.90 3.20
CA LYS A 3 6.71 -15.76 4.28
C LYS A 3 5.54 -14.90 3.79
N ASN A 4 4.33 -15.22 4.23
CA ASN A 4 3.11 -14.49 3.88
C ASN A 4 2.99 -13.17 4.66
N GLU A 5 4.07 -12.38 4.68
CA GLU A 5 4.16 -11.10 5.35
C GLU A 5 3.40 -10.06 4.54
N ARG A 6 2.62 -9.23 5.24
CA ARG A 6 1.76 -8.24 4.60
C ARG A 6 1.78 -6.92 5.33
N THR A 7 1.64 -5.86 4.57
CA THR A 7 1.54 -4.50 5.08
C THR A 7 0.24 -4.31 5.87
N SER A 8 0.33 -3.67 7.03
CA SER A 8 -0.82 -3.44 7.90
C SER A 8 -1.81 -2.45 7.30
N LYS A 9 -3.09 -2.54 7.74
CA LYS A 9 -4.17 -1.66 7.26
C LYS A 9 -3.86 -0.17 7.48
N SER A 10 -3.21 0.17 8.59
CA SER A 10 -2.86 1.55 8.93
C SER A 10 -1.83 2.14 7.95
N VAL A 11 -0.85 1.34 7.54
CA VAL A 11 0.17 1.75 6.56
C VAL A 11 -0.46 1.85 5.17
N ALA A 12 -1.33 0.91 4.80
CA ALA A 12 -2.09 0.98 3.55
C ALA A 12 -2.93 2.26 3.42
N ALA A 13 -3.58 2.67 4.52
CA ALA A 13 -4.39 3.89 4.55
C ALA A 13 -3.52 5.15 4.37
N LYS A 14 -2.33 5.19 4.98
CA LYS A 14 -1.37 6.29 4.80
C LYS A 14 -0.81 6.32 3.38
N ALA A 15 -0.42 5.17 2.82
CA ALA A 15 0.04 5.05 1.44
C ALA A 15 -1.02 5.52 0.43
N SER A 16 -2.29 5.18 0.66
CA SER A 16 -3.41 5.65 -0.17
C SER A 16 -3.57 7.18 -0.14
N LYS A 17 -3.30 7.82 1.01
CA LYS A 17 -3.32 9.29 1.11
C LYS A 17 -2.15 9.91 0.35
N VAL A 18 -0.94 9.35 0.48
CA VAL A 18 0.26 9.80 -0.25
C VAL A 18 0.07 9.72 -1.76
N LEU A 19 -0.58 8.67 -2.27
CA LEU A 19 -0.88 8.54 -3.70
C LEU A 19 -1.87 9.61 -4.20
N LYS A 20 -2.82 10.01 -3.36
CA LYS A 20 -3.85 11.01 -3.68
C LYS A 20 -3.37 12.45 -3.50
N ASP A 21 -2.27 12.65 -2.78
CA ASP A 21 -1.74 13.98 -2.52
C ASP A 21 -1.03 14.55 -3.77
N PRO A 22 -1.48 15.70 -4.30
CA PRO A 22 -0.80 16.36 -5.42
C PRO A 22 0.62 16.83 -5.09
N LYS A 23 0.93 17.09 -3.81
CA LYS A 23 2.26 17.53 -3.35
C LYS A 23 3.25 16.38 -3.16
N SER A 24 2.80 15.12 -3.23
CA SER A 24 3.71 13.97 -3.07
C SER A 24 4.64 13.79 -4.26
N SER A 25 5.93 13.62 -3.97
CA SER A 25 6.96 13.41 -4.99
C SER A 25 6.78 12.08 -5.72
N LYS A 26 7.34 11.98 -6.93
CA LYS A 26 7.30 10.75 -7.74
C LYS A 26 7.88 9.54 -6.98
N ALA A 27 8.94 9.75 -6.22
CA ALA A 27 9.55 8.72 -5.38
C ALA A 27 8.61 8.26 -4.26
N MET A 28 7.97 9.19 -3.54
CA MET A 28 7.01 8.86 -2.49
C MET A 28 5.81 8.10 -3.03
N LYS A 29 5.31 8.48 -4.20
CA LYS A 29 4.21 7.76 -4.87
C LYS A 29 4.62 6.34 -5.26
N SER A 30 5.84 6.14 -5.75
CA SER A 30 6.36 4.81 -6.07
C SER A 30 6.41 3.90 -4.83
N ILE A 31 6.99 4.40 -3.74
CA ILE A 31 7.08 3.67 -2.47
C ILE A 31 5.70 3.36 -1.90
N ALA A 32 4.78 4.34 -1.95
CA ALA A 32 3.41 4.14 -1.49
C ALA A 32 2.66 3.10 -2.34
N ALA A 33 2.89 3.07 -3.66
CA ALA A 33 2.33 2.05 -4.53
C ALA A 33 2.86 0.65 -4.18
N SER A 34 4.18 0.49 -4.00
CA SER A 34 4.78 -0.78 -3.59
C SER A 34 4.27 -1.25 -2.22
N ALA A 35 4.08 -0.33 -1.28
CA ALA A 35 3.49 -0.66 0.03
C ALA A 35 2.02 -1.09 -0.11
N LEU A 36 1.29 -0.60 -1.12
CA LEU A 36 -0.11 -0.95 -1.36
C LEU A 36 -0.26 -2.38 -1.93
N THR A 37 0.65 -2.79 -2.81
CA THR A 37 0.64 -4.14 -3.42
C THR A 37 1.02 -5.23 -2.42
N GLN A 38 1.77 -4.88 -1.38
CA GLN A 38 2.11 -5.77 -0.28
C GLN A 38 1.01 -5.86 0.80
N THR A 39 -0.09 -5.11 0.67
CA THR A 39 -1.21 -5.19 1.62
C THR A 39 -2.00 -6.48 1.43
N SER A 40 -2.73 -6.88 2.48
CA SER A 40 -3.69 -7.99 2.34
C SER A 40 -4.85 -7.59 1.45
N ASP A 41 -5.12 -8.39 0.43
CA ASP A 41 -6.34 -8.29 -0.37
C ASP A 41 -7.58 -8.31 0.54
N ARG A 42 -8.45 -7.31 0.39
CA ARG A 42 -9.77 -7.33 1.07
C ARG A 42 -10.72 -8.38 0.47
N LYS A 43 -10.33 -9.11 -0.57
CA LYS A 43 -11.20 -10.03 -1.29
C LYS A 43 -10.80 -11.49 -1.09
N LYS A 44 -11.32 -12.10 -0.02
CA LYS A 44 -12.00 -13.39 -0.17
C LYS A 44 -13.50 -13.10 -0.10
N ARG A 45 -14.09 -12.67 -1.21
CA ARG A 45 -15.53 -12.93 -1.40
C ARG A 45 -15.57 -14.42 -1.74
N LYS A 46 -16.18 -15.22 -0.85
CA LYS A 46 -16.63 -16.58 -1.19
C LYS A 46 -17.55 -16.52 -2.39
#